data_AF-A0A9R0S599-F1
#
_entry.id   AF-A0A9R0S599-F1
#
_cell.length_a   1.000
_cell.length_b   1.000
_cell.length_c   1.000
_cell.angle_alpha   90.00
_cell.angle_beta   90.00
_cell.angle_gamma   90.00
#
_symmetry.space_group_name_H-M   'P 1'
#
loop_
_entity.id
_entity.type
_entity.pdbx_description
1 polymer ?
#
loop_
_entity_poly.entity_id
_entity_poly.type
_entity_poly.pdbx_seq_one_letter_code
_entity_poly.pdbx_strand_id
1 'polypeptide(L)'
;MTVITFHQSVLYRFLDKAAIISSTDAKSDLFTNPWRLCTVTQVEELKILVRMFPVWATTIIFNAVYAQNSSMFLEQGMVLDKRVGSFNVPPASLSSFDVISVMIWVPLYDRVLIPIARKFTGREKGFSELQRIGIGLVLSIIAMVSAAFVELKRLEIAASEGLIHEKAVVPMSILWQIPQYFFVGAAEVFTNIGQLEFFYDQAPDAMRSLCAAFALVTVSAGSYLSSFILTMVSYVTTRGGDPGWIPDNLNEGHLDRFFWLIAGISFVNLLVYISCAMKYKYKNV
;
A
#
# COMPACT_ATOMS: atom_id res chain seq x y z
N MET A 1 32.71 -35.56 -4.09
CA MET A 1 31.55 -34.76 -4.56
C MET A 1 30.51 -34.83 -3.46
N THR A 2 30.57 -33.93 -2.49
CA THR A 2 29.67 -33.96 -1.32
C THR A 2 28.32 -33.41 -1.77
N VAL A 3 27.32 -34.29 -1.85
CA VAL A 3 25.95 -33.92 -2.18
C VAL A 3 25.37 -33.19 -0.98
N ILE A 4 25.36 -31.86 -1.04
CA ILE A 4 24.58 -31.03 -0.12
C ILE A 4 23.12 -31.15 -0.57
N THR A 5 22.30 -31.84 0.22
CA THR A 5 20.86 -31.97 0.01
C THR A 5 20.18 -30.62 0.20
N PHE A 6 19.92 -29.93 -0.92
CA PHE A 6 19.03 -28.76 -0.95
C PHE A 6 17.60 -29.21 -0.68
N HIS A 7 17.00 -28.74 0.42
CA HIS A 7 15.59 -29.00 0.69
C HIS A 7 14.74 -28.24 -0.34
N GLN A 8 13.93 -28.99 -1.08
CA GLN A 8 13.25 -28.61 -2.32
C GLN A 8 12.48 -27.28 -2.26
N SER A 9 13.03 -26.24 -2.88
CA SER A 9 12.24 -25.24 -3.61
C SER A 9 12.74 -25.17 -5.06
N VAL A 10 11.87 -25.50 -6.02
CA VAL A 10 12.23 -25.50 -7.46
C VAL A 10 12.39 -24.06 -7.99
N LEU A 11 11.79 -23.08 -7.31
CA LEU A 11 12.00 -21.66 -7.56
C LEU A 11 13.38 -21.22 -7.03
N TYR A 12 14.12 -20.47 -7.84
CA TYR A 12 15.40 -19.82 -7.48
C TYR A 12 16.65 -20.73 -7.32
N ARG A 13 16.67 -21.90 -7.98
CA ARG A 13 17.85 -22.79 -8.05
C ARG A 13 19.15 -22.12 -8.53
N PHE A 14 19.07 -20.98 -9.21
CA PHE A 14 20.28 -20.26 -9.62
C PHE A 14 21.05 -19.68 -8.42
N LEU A 15 20.38 -19.37 -7.31
CA LEU A 15 21.01 -18.87 -6.08
C LEU A 15 21.84 -19.96 -5.40
N ASP A 16 21.50 -21.25 -5.63
CA ASP A 16 22.26 -22.39 -5.09
C ASP A 16 23.72 -22.40 -5.55
N LYS A 17 23.99 -21.82 -6.72
CA LYS A 17 25.34 -21.70 -7.27
C LYS A 17 26.28 -20.91 -6.36
N ALA A 18 25.76 -20.01 -5.52
CA ALA A 18 26.56 -19.24 -4.57
C ALA A 18 27.09 -20.09 -3.39
N ALA A 19 26.53 -21.27 -3.17
CA ALA A 19 26.97 -22.22 -2.14
C ALA A 19 27.75 -23.43 -2.71
N ILE A 20 28.04 -23.45 -4.00
CA ILE A 20 28.80 -24.54 -4.64
C ILE A 20 30.29 -24.22 -4.59
N ILE A 21 31.07 -25.12 -3.98
CA ILE A 21 32.53 -25.03 -3.93
C ILE A 21 33.10 -25.28 -5.34
N SER A 22 33.77 -24.28 -5.92
CA SER A 22 34.47 -24.44 -7.20
C SER A 22 35.87 -25.02 -7.03
N SER A 23 36.40 -25.67 -8.07
CA SER A 23 37.76 -26.25 -8.07
C SER A 23 38.87 -25.24 -7.82
N THR A 24 38.61 -23.95 -8.06
CA THR A 24 39.52 -22.83 -7.78
C THR A 24 39.53 -22.46 -6.30
N ASP A 25 38.41 -22.64 -5.60
CA ASP A 25 38.28 -22.36 -4.16
C ASP A 25 38.90 -23.48 -3.33
N ALA A 26 38.91 -24.72 -3.84
CA ALA A 26 39.58 -25.86 -3.20
C ALA A 26 41.12 -25.81 -3.28
N LYS A 27 41.69 -24.99 -4.18
CA LYS A 27 43.14 -24.89 -4.43
C LYS A 27 43.81 -23.69 -3.78
N SER A 28 43.03 -22.77 -3.24
CA SER A 28 43.53 -21.60 -2.54
C SER A 28 43.09 -21.68 -1.08
N ASP A 29 43.96 -21.35 -0.13
CA ASP A 29 43.60 -21.15 1.29
C ASP A 29 42.59 -19.98 1.51
N LEU A 30 41.92 -19.53 0.44
CA LEU A 30 40.90 -18.48 0.39
C LEU A 30 39.50 -18.97 0.77
N PHE A 31 39.40 -20.05 1.57
CA PHE A 31 38.15 -20.53 2.19
C PHE A 31 37.42 -19.45 3.02
N THR A 32 38.01 -18.26 3.17
CA THR A 32 37.58 -17.20 4.06
C THR A 32 36.95 -15.98 3.37
N ASN A 33 36.84 -15.90 2.03
CA ASN A 33 36.20 -14.73 1.41
C ASN A 33 34.66 -14.88 1.37
N PRO A 34 33.89 -14.23 2.27
CA PRO A 34 32.44 -14.42 2.39
C PRO A 34 31.67 -13.85 1.19
N TRP A 35 32.34 -13.04 0.36
CA TRP A 35 31.78 -12.46 -0.86
C TRP A 35 31.88 -13.38 -2.09
N ARG A 36 32.64 -14.48 -2.01
CA ARG A 36 32.74 -15.48 -3.10
C ARG A 36 32.01 -16.79 -2.81
N LEU A 37 31.98 -17.22 -1.54
CA LEU A 37 31.33 -18.47 -1.13
C LEU A 37 30.37 -18.20 0.02
N CYS A 38 29.08 -18.42 -0.21
CA CYS A 38 28.04 -18.29 0.81
C CYS A 38 27.72 -19.65 1.42
N THR A 39 27.32 -19.65 2.69
CA THR A 39 26.77 -20.84 3.32
C THR A 39 25.40 -21.17 2.73
N VAL A 40 25.01 -22.44 2.75
CA VAL A 40 23.68 -22.90 2.30
C VAL A 40 22.59 -22.16 3.07
N THR A 41 22.79 -21.93 4.37
CA THR A 41 21.89 -21.14 5.21
C THR A 41 21.67 -19.75 4.65
N GLN A 42 22.73 -18.98 4.36
CA GLN A 42 22.61 -17.63 3.79
C GLN A 42 21.87 -17.61 2.45
N VAL A 43 22.09 -18.64 1.61
CA VAL A 43 21.37 -18.78 0.33
C VAL A 43 19.89 -19.05 0.54
N GLU A 44 19.52 -19.93 1.48
CA GLU A 44 18.12 -20.20 1.82
C GLU A 44 17.42 -18.99 2.45
N GLU A 45 18.11 -18.25 3.33
CA GLU A 45 17.59 -17.00 3.91
C GLU A 45 17.29 -15.95 2.83
N LEU A 46 18.20 -15.78 1.86
CA LEU A 46 17.98 -14.90 0.71
C LEU A 46 16.80 -15.36 -0.16
N LYS A 47 16.67 -16.67 -0.42
CA LYS A 47 15.53 -17.21 -1.19
C LYS A 47 14.19 -16.89 -0.52
N ILE A 48 14.12 -16.96 0.81
CA ILE A 48 12.91 -16.59 1.56
C ILE A 48 12.59 -15.11 1.35
N LEU A 49 13.57 -14.21 1.46
CA LEU A 49 13.35 -12.78 1.18
C LEU A 49 12.91 -12.52 -0.26
N VAL A 50 13.55 -13.15 -1.25
CA VAL A 50 13.18 -13.04 -2.66
C VAL A 50 11.75 -13.52 -2.90
N ARG A 51 11.30 -14.53 -2.14
CA ARG A 51 9.93 -15.02 -2.20
C ARG A 51 8.90 -14.05 -1.60
N MET A 52 9.28 -13.31 -0.57
CA MET A 52 8.43 -12.28 0.07
C MET A 52 8.33 -11.02 -0.81
N PHE A 53 9.33 -10.76 -1.64
CA PHE A 53 9.44 -9.54 -2.45
C PHE A 53 8.22 -9.24 -3.35
N PRO A 54 7.58 -10.19 -4.05
CA PRO A 54 6.39 -9.89 -4.85
C PRO A 54 5.20 -9.44 -4.00
N VAL A 55 5.01 -10.02 -2.81
CA VAL A 55 3.97 -9.61 -1.86
C VAL A 55 4.29 -8.20 -1.33
N TRP A 56 5.54 -7.98 -0.94
CA TRP A 56 6.05 -6.67 -0.52
C TRP A 56 5.80 -5.58 -1.57
N ALA A 57 6.15 -5.83 -2.83
CA ALA A 57 6.07 -4.83 -3.89
C ALA A 57 4.63 -4.33 -4.11
N THR A 58 3.63 -5.19 -3.93
CA THR A 58 2.21 -4.79 -4.07
C THR A 58 1.73 -3.88 -2.94
N THR A 59 2.38 -3.87 -1.77
CA THR A 59 2.02 -2.94 -0.68
C THR A 59 2.60 -1.54 -0.90
N ILE A 60 3.51 -1.36 -1.85
CA ILE A 60 3.97 -0.03 -2.30
C ILE A 60 2.81 0.79 -2.88
N ILE A 61 1.94 0.14 -3.66
CA ILE A 61 0.76 0.78 -4.25
C ILE A 61 -0.21 1.24 -3.15
N PHE A 62 -0.41 0.42 -2.11
CA PHE A 62 -1.18 0.84 -0.94
C PHE A 62 -0.62 2.11 -0.30
N ASN A 63 0.70 2.18 -0.10
CA ASN A 63 1.35 3.37 0.45
C ASN A 63 1.20 4.60 -0.46
N ALA A 64 1.19 4.42 -1.78
CA ALA A 64 0.90 5.50 -2.72
C ALA A 64 -0.56 6.01 -2.61
N VAL A 65 -1.52 5.12 -2.33
CA VAL A 65 -2.91 5.48 -2.02
C VAL A 65 -2.98 6.22 -0.67
N TYR A 66 -2.31 5.70 0.35
CA TYR A 66 -2.26 6.32 1.67
C TYR A 66 -1.66 7.73 1.62
N ALA A 67 -0.65 7.98 0.78
CA ALA A 67 -0.07 9.30 0.58
C ALA A 67 -1.07 10.37 0.03
N GLN A 68 -2.21 9.96 -0.53
CA GLN A 68 -3.27 10.89 -0.95
C GLN A 68 -3.95 11.58 0.24
N ASN A 69 -3.94 10.92 1.41
CA ASN A 69 -4.52 11.40 2.67
C ASN A 69 -4.03 12.80 3.06
N SER A 70 -2.73 13.06 2.86
CA SER A 70 -2.08 14.34 3.20
C SER A 70 -1.85 15.26 1.99
N SER A 71 -2.34 14.90 0.80
CA SER A 71 -2.14 15.66 -0.44
C SER A 71 -3.45 15.92 -1.16
N MET A 72 -3.87 15.06 -2.08
CA MET A 72 -5.07 15.29 -2.90
C MET A 72 -6.36 15.39 -2.09
N PHE A 73 -6.48 14.68 -0.97
CA PHE A 73 -7.63 14.83 -0.08
C PHE A 73 -7.67 16.20 0.58
N LEU A 74 -6.50 16.75 0.91
CA LEU A 74 -6.37 18.09 1.45
C LEU A 74 -6.81 19.14 0.40
N GLU A 75 -6.31 19.01 -0.84
CA GLU A 75 -6.68 19.90 -1.96
C GLU A 75 -8.19 19.89 -2.23
N GLN A 76 -8.80 18.70 -2.27
CA GLN A 76 -10.26 18.55 -2.36
C GLN A 76 -10.98 19.26 -1.19
N GLY A 77 -10.48 19.10 0.04
CA GLY A 77 -11.06 19.75 1.22
C GLY A 77 -10.89 21.27 1.25
N MET A 78 -9.89 21.81 0.55
CA MET A 78 -9.67 23.26 0.49
C MET A 78 -10.75 24.00 -0.30
N VAL A 79 -11.40 23.33 -1.24
CA VAL A 79 -12.44 23.88 -2.12
C VAL A 79 -13.87 23.53 -1.68
N LEU A 80 -14.03 22.87 -0.54
CA LEU A 80 -15.33 22.56 0.08
C LEU A 80 -15.69 23.57 1.18
N ASP A 81 -16.97 23.65 1.53
CA ASP A 81 -17.44 24.48 2.63
C ASP A 81 -16.98 23.89 3.97
N LYS A 82 -16.09 24.64 4.61
CA LYS A 82 -15.41 24.29 5.87
C LYS A 82 -16.29 24.57 7.09
N ARG A 83 -17.44 25.23 6.92
CA ARG A 83 -18.33 25.58 8.04
C ARG A 83 -19.13 24.36 8.49
N VAL A 84 -19.03 24.06 9.78
CA VAL A 84 -19.85 23.06 10.47
C VAL A 84 -20.53 23.77 11.64
N GLY A 85 -21.77 24.21 11.43
CA GLY A 85 -22.46 25.11 12.35
C GLY A 85 -21.73 26.44 12.47
N SER A 86 -21.30 26.80 13.68
CA SER A 86 -20.52 28.03 13.95
C SER A 86 -19.01 27.85 13.83
N PHE A 87 -18.52 26.63 13.67
CA PHE A 87 -17.10 26.32 13.65
C PHE A 87 -16.57 26.14 12.23
N ASN A 88 -15.37 26.66 11.97
CA ASN A 88 -14.69 26.50 10.69
C ASN A 88 -13.63 25.41 10.79
N VAL A 89 -13.88 24.26 10.17
CA VAL A 89 -13.00 23.09 10.24
C VAL A 89 -11.82 23.26 9.28
N PRO A 90 -10.56 23.26 9.74
CA PRO A 90 -9.41 23.28 8.84
C PRO A 90 -9.35 21.99 8.01
N PRO A 91 -9.18 22.05 6.68
CA PRO A 91 -9.13 20.84 5.84
C PRO A 91 -8.08 19.82 6.28
N ALA A 92 -6.91 20.27 6.73
CA ALA A 92 -5.86 19.38 7.25
C ALA A 92 -6.30 18.58 8.48
N SER A 93 -7.24 19.08 9.27
CA SER A 93 -7.74 18.39 10.46
C SER A 93 -8.58 17.14 10.13
N LEU A 94 -9.03 16.98 8.87
CA LEU A 94 -9.77 15.79 8.44
C LEU A 94 -8.93 14.50 8.55
N SER A 95 -7.61 14.61 8.49
CA SER A 95 -6.70 13.49 8.81
C SER A 95 -6.92 12.90 10.21
N SER A 96 -7.55 13.65 11.13
CA SER A 96 -7.95 13.13 12.43
C SER A 96 -9.03 12.04 12.33
N PHE A 97 -9.88 12.07 11.30
CA PHE A 97 -10.88 11.02 11.08
C PHE A 97 -10.26 9.68 10.69
N ASP A 98 -9.12 9.71 10.01
CA ASP A 98 -8.31 8.52 9.74
C ASP A 98 -7.78 7.92 11.05
N VAL A 99 -7.21 8.74 11.95
CA VAL A 99 -6.80 8.32 13.30
C VAL A 99 -7.97 7.77 14.12
N ILE A 100 -9.13 8.44 14.09
CA ILE A 100 -10.36 7.96 14.76
C ILE A 100 -10.79 6.60 14.18
N SER A 101 -10.72 6.44 12.85
CA SER A 101 -11.02 5.17 12.19
C SER A 101 -10.10 4.06 12.69
N VAL A 102 -8.78 4.31 12.77
CA VAL A 102 -7.81 3.38 13.34
C VAL A 102 -8.17 3.01 14.80
N MET A 103 -8.51 4.00 15.63
CA MET A 103 -8.92 3.78 17.03
C MET A 103 -10.19 2.93 17.16
N ILE A 104 -11.09 2.95 16.16
CA ILE A 104 -12.28 2.11 16.11
C ILE A 104 -11.92 0.70 15.59
N TRP A 105 -11.16 0.62 14.50
CA TRP A 105 -10.87 -0.63 13.81
C TRP A 105 -9.91 -1.53 14.57
N VAL A 106 -8.93 -1.01 15.31
CA VAL A 106 -8.01 -1.84 16.13
C VAL A 106 -8.76 -2.68 17.17
N PRO A 107 -9.57 -2.11 18.09
CA PRO A 107 -10.31 -2.92 19.05
C PRO A 107 -11.42 -3.76 18.40
N LEU A 108 -12.05 -3.28 17.33
CA LEU A 108 -13.02 -4.08 16.57
C LEU A 108 -12.36 -5.31 15.96
N TYR A 109 -11.15 -5.14 15.43
CA TYR A 109 -10.35 -6.20 14.88
C TYR A 109 -9.98 -7.24 15.95
N ASP A 110 -9.39 -6.81 17.06
CA ASP A 110 -8.92 -7.71 18.12
C ASP A 110 -10.05 -8.41 18.87
N ARG A 111 -11.14 -7.70 19.18
CA ARG A 111 -12.22 -8.21 20.05
C ARG A 111 -13.38 -8.83 19.31
N VAL A 112 -13.60 -8.47 18.04
CA VAL A 112 -14.77 -8.93 17.28
C VAL A 112 -14.31 -9.79 16.10
N LEU A 113 -13.45 -9.27 15.23
CA LEU A 113 -13.07 -9.98 14.01
C LEU A 113 -12.22 -11.22 14.30
N ILE A 114 -11.22 -11.15 15.19
CA ILE A 114 -10.39 -12.32 15.53
C ILE A 114 -11.25 -13.46 16.13
N PRO A 115 -12.10 -13.25 17.16
CA PRO A 115 -12.92 -14.33 17.70
C PRO A 115 -13.92 -14.92 16.71
N ILE A 116 -14.53 -14.07 15.87
CA ILE A 116 -15.44 -14.54 14.81
C ILE A 116 -14.66 -15.37 13.80
N ALA A 117 -13.54 -14.86 13.30
CA ALA A 117 -12.73 -15.56 12.33
C ALA A 117 -12.20 -16.89 12.91
N ARG A 118 -11.77 -16.93 14.18
CA ARG A 118 -11.39 -18.18 14.88
C ARG A 118 -12.50 -19.22 14.85
N LYS A 119 -13.76 -18.83 15.07
CA LYS A 119 -14.91 -19.75 15.02
C LYS A 119 -15.14 -20.35 13.63
N PHE A 120 -14.91 -19.57 12.57
CA PHE A 120 -15.16 -20.02 11.20
C PHE A 120 -13.95 -20.71 10.54
N THR A 121 -12.73 -20.22 10.80
CA THR A 121 -11.52 -20.72 10.15
C THR A 121 -10.80 -21.80 10.95
N GLY A 122 -11.10 -21.92 12.26
CA GLY A 122 -10.42 -22.84 13.17
C GLY A 122 -8.94 -22.49 13.43
N ARG A 123 -8.45 -21.34 12.93
CA ARG A 123 -7.07 -20.89 13.11
C ARG A 123 -6.96 -19.96 14.31
N GLU A 124 -5.90 -20.09 15.11
CA GLU A 124 -5.65 -19.22 16.27
C GLU A 124 -5.57 -17.73 15.91
N LYS A 125 -5.14 -17.38 14.70
CA LYS A 125 -5.09 -15.98 14.24
C LYS A 125 -6.36 -15.50 13.53
N GLY A 126 -7.36 -16.36 13.34
CA GLY A 126 -8.58 -16.05 12.60
C GLY A 126 -8.33 -15.90 11.09
N PHE A 127 -7.80 -14.76 10.65
CA PHE A 127 -7.40 -14.50 9.27
C PHE A 127 -5.92 -14.79 9.05
N SER A 128 -5.54 -15.29 7.86
CA SER A 128 -4.12 -15.33 7.49
C SER A 128 -3.57 -13.92 7.25
N GLU A 129 -2.26 -13.77 7.37
CA GLU A 129 -1.56 -12.50 7.18
C GLU A 129 -1.81 -11.95 5.76
N LEU A 130 -1.79 -12.83 4.75
CA LEU A 130 -2.14 -12.49 3.37
C LEU A 130 -3.61 -12.09 3.20
N GLN A 131 -4.55 -12.73 3.91
CA GLN A 131 -5.95 -12.31 3.84
C GLN A 131 -6.16 -10.90 4.40
N ARG A 132 -5.47 -10.57 5.50
CA ARG A 132 -5.54 -9.23 6.12
C ARG A 132 -5.00 -8.16 5.17
N ILE A 133 -3.82 -8.38 4.57
CA ILE A 133 -3.27 -7.46 3.55
C ILE A 133 -4.26 -7.30 2.38
N GLY A 134 -4.83 -8.41 1.88
CA GLY A 134 -5.81 -8.37 0.80
C GLY A 134 -7.07 -7.56 1.13
N ILE A 135 -7.61 -7.68 2.34
CA ILE A 135 -8.75 -6.89 2.83
C ILE A 135 -8.39 -5.40 2.83
N GLY A 136 -7.19 -5.07 3.32
CA GLY A 136 -6.70 -3.68 3.32
C GLY A 136 -6.59 -3.09 1.91
N LEU A 137 -6.07 -3.85 0.94
CA LEU A 137 -6.02 -3.43 -0.47
C LEU A 137 -7.42 -3.22 -1.08
N VAL A 138 -8.42 -4.01 -0.69
CA VAL A 138 -9.80 -3.80 -1.13
C VAL A 138 -10.38 -2.52 -0.52
N LEU A 139 -10.15 -2.30 0.77
CA LEU A 139 -10.62 -1.09 1.48
C LEU A 139 -9.98 0.18 0.92
N SER A 140 -8.71 0.14 0.49
CA SER A 140 -8.06 1.29 -0.14
C SER A 140 -8.66 1.62 -1.51
N ILE A 141 -9.09 0.62 -2.29
CA ILE A 141 -9.86 0.84 -3.54
C ILE A 141 -11.19 1.51 -3.21
N ILE A 142 -11.92 1.03 -2.19
CA ILE A 142 -13.20 1.61 -1.75
C ILE A 142 -13.00 3.06 -1.31
N ALA A 143 -11.91 3.38 -0.60
CA ALA A 143 -11.57 4.75 -0.24
C ALA A 143 -11.39 5.67 -1.46
N MET A 144 -10.65 5.22 -2.49
CA MET A 144 -10.44 6.01 -3.72
C MET A 144 -11.73 6.18 -4.52
N VAL A 145 -12.55 5.13 -4.59
CA VAL A 145 -13.87 5.20 -5.23
C VAL A 145 -14.78 6.18 -4.48
N SER A 146 -14.79 6.15 -3.15
CA SER A 146 -15.51 7.12 -2.33
C SER A 146 -15.04 8.54 -2.62
N ALA A 147 -13.74 8.78 -2.72
CA ALA A 147 -13.19 10.10 -3.02
C ALA A 147 -13.57 10.59 -4.42
N ALA A 148 -13.58 9.69 -5.41
CA ALA A 148 -14.04 9.98 -6.75
C ALA A 148 -15.52 10.39 -6.78
N PHE A 149 -16.39 9.70 -6.03
CA PHE A 149 -17.80 10.07 -5.95
C PHE A 149 -18.05 11.41 -5.25
N VAL A 150 -17.32 11.69 -4.17
CA VAL A 150 -17.38 13.00 -3.51
C VAL A 150 -16.98 14.10 -4.49
N GLU A 151 -15.92 13.87 -5.28
CA GLU A 151 -15.44 14.84 -6.26
C GLU A 151 -16.40 15.03 -7.43
N LEU A 152 -16.99 13.96 -7.95
CA LEU A 152 -18.03 14.03 -8.97
C LEU A 152 -19.21 14.89 -8.49
N LYS A 153 -19.65 14.70 -7.24
CA LYS A 153 -20.74 15.50 -6.67
C LYS A 153 -20.34 16.95 -6.48
N ARG A 154 -19.11 17.22 -6.05
CA ARG A 154 -18.57 18.57 -5.92
C ARG A 154 -18.55 19.30 -7.26
N LEU A 155 -18.06 18.65 -8.33
CA LEU A 155 -18.01 19.22 -9.67
C LEU A 155 -19.42 19.47 -10.24
N GLU A 156 -20.38 18.58 -9.97
CA GLU A 156 -21.79 18.79 -10.35
C GLU A 156 -22.37 20.06 -9.72
N ILE A 157 -22.12 20.28 -8.42
CA ILE A 157 -22.57 21.48 -7.71
C ILE A 157 -21.84 22.73 -8.22
N ALA A 158 -20.53 22.65 -8.46
CA ALA A 158 -19.77 23.75 -9.03
C ALA A 158 -20.33 24.17 -10.40
N ALA A 159 -20.74 23.21 -11.23
CA ALA A 159 -21.36 23.45 -12.52
C ALA A 159 -22.76 24.09 -12.40
N SER A 160 -23.60 23.60 -11.48
CA SER A 160 -24.95 24.14 -11.30
C SER A 160 -24.96 25.56 -10.75
N GLU A 161 -23.97 25.90 -9.91
CA GLU A 161 -23.82 27.23 -9.30
C GLU A 161 -22.97 28.19 -10.17
N GLY A 162 -22.48 27.75 -11.34
CA GLY A 162 -21.66 28.57 -12.23
C GLY A 162 -20.26 28.91 -11.70
N LEU A 163 -19.76 28.14 -10.73
CA LEU A 163 -18.48 28.38 -10.04
C LEU A 163 -17.27 27.75 -10.75
N ILE A 164 -17.44 27.17 -11.94
CA ILE A 164 -16.38 26.44 -12.67
C ILE A 164 -15.15 27.35 -12.88
N HIS A 165 -15.36 28.56 -13.38
CA HIS A 165 -14.27 29.50 -13.72
C HIS A 165 -13.80 30.37 -12.55
N GLU A 166 -14.43 30.23 -11.38
CA GLU A 166 -14.05 30.97 -10.19
C GLU A 166 -13.27 30.07 -9.24
N LYS A 167 -12.17 30.60 -8.67
CA LYS A 167 -11.44 29.93 -7.59
C LYS A 167 -12.20 30.11 -6.27
N ALA A 168 -13.42 29.59 -6.25
CA ALA A 168 -14.39 29.73 -5.17
C ALA A 168 -14.63 28.39 -4.46
N VAL A 169 -15.11 28.51 -3.23
CA VAL A 169 -15.53 27.36 -2.43
C VAL A 169 -16.88 26.87 -2.94
N VAL A 170 -16.99 25.56 -3.20
CA VAL A 170 -18.24 24.92 -3.57
C VAL A 170 -19.10 24.76 -2.32
N PRO A 171 -20.41 25.09 -2.35
CA PRO A 171 -21.32 25.00 -1.21
C PRO A 171 -21.70 23.55 -0.88
N MET A 172 -20.68 22.72 -0.61
CA MET A 172 -20.77 21.32 -0.22
C MET A 172 -19.94 21.14 1.04
N SER A 173 -20.55 20.59 2.09
CA SER A 173 -19.87 20.45 3.38
C SER A 173 -18.63 19.58 3.28
N ILE A 174 -17.54 20.01 3.91
CA ILE A 174 -16.29 19.27 4.03
C ILE A 174 -16.46 17.87 4.65
N LEU A 175 -17.53 17.66 5.43
CA LEU A 175 -17.84 16.38 6.08
C LEU A 175 -18.16 15.25 5.09
N TRP A 176 -18.45 15.56 3.82
CA TRP A 176 -18.61 14.55 2.78
C TRP A 176 -17.34 13.72 2.53
N GLN A 177 -16.17 14.20 2.97
CA GLN A 177 -14.91 13.46 2.89
C GLN A 177 -14.74 12.43 4.04
N ILE A 178 -15.60 12.40 5.07
CA ILE A 178 -15.44 11.43 6.17
C ILE A 178 -15.34 9.98 5.68
N PRO A 179 -16.16 9.49 4.71
CA PRO A 179 -16.09 8.11 4.26
C PRO A 179 -14.74 7.72 3.66
N GLN A 180 -14.11 8.57 2.83
CA GLN A 180 -12.79 8.27 2.25
C GLN A 180 -11.70 8.18 3.33
N TYR A 181 -11.67 9.10 4.30
CA TYR A 181 -10.73 9.04 5.43
C TYR A 181 -10.98 7.81 6.31
N PHE A 182 -12.25 7.47 6.56
CA PHE A 182 -12.61 6.30 7.35
C PHE A 182 -12.15 5.00 6.69
N PHE A 183 -12.35 4.84 5.38
CA PHE A 183 -11.91 3.66 4.64
C PHE A 183 -10.38 3.58 4.52
N VAL A 184 -9.66 4.71 4.40
CA VAL A 184 -8.19 4.72 4.46
C VAL A 184 -7.71 4.20 5.80
N GLY A 185 -8.25 4.67 6.93
CA GLY A 185 -7.81 4.21 8.25
C GLY A 185 -8.16 2.73 8.51
N ALA A 186 -9.29 2.27 7.99
CA ALA A 186 -9.62 0.84 8.00
C ALA A 186 -8.57 0.04 7.19
N ALA A 187 -8.27 0.49 5.97
CA ALA A 187 -7.30 -0.14 5.09
C ALA A 187 -5.89 -0.18 5.71
N GLU A 188 -5.51 0.87 6.44
CA GLU A 188 -4.26 0.96 7.18
C GLU A 188 -4.17 -0.13 8.24
N VAL A 189 -5.19 -0.28 9.10
CA VAL A 189 -5.18 -1.31 10.16
C VAL A 189 -4.99 -2.71 9.57
N PHE A 190 -5.75 -3.07 8.55
CA PHE A 190 -5.66 -4.40 7.94
C PHE A 190 -4.34 -4.62 7.19
N THR A 191 -3.85 -3.62 6.45
CA THR A 191 -2.63 -3.75 5.66
C THR A 191 -1.39 -3.74 6.55
N ASN A 192 -1.27 -2.78 7.47
CA ASN A 192 -0.06 -2.62 8.29
C ASN A 192 0.10 -3.76 9.30
N ILE A 193 -0.97 -4.21 9.96
CA ILE A 193 -0.91 -5.36 10.87
C ILE A 193 -0.57 -6.63 10.08
N GLY A 194 -1.26 -6.86 8.95
CA GLY A 194 -1.01 -8.02 8.10
C GLY A 194 0.42 -8.02 7.53
N GLN A 195 0.91 -6.86 7.10
CA GLN A 195 2.26 -6.67 6.60
C GLN A 195 3.30 -6.95 7.69
N LEU A 196 3.16 -6.33 8.87
CA LEU A 196 4.11 -6.49 9.97
C LEU A 196 4.22 -7.95 10.41
N GLU A 197 3.08 -8.64 10.61
CA GLU A 197 3.08 -10.07 10.97
C GLU A 197 3.65 -10.95 9.87
N PHE A 198 3.28 -10.70 8.60
CA PHE A 198 3.84 -11.45 7.46
C PHE A 198 5.36 -11.31 7.41
N PHE A 199 5.88 -10.09 7.55
CA PHE A 199 7.32 -9.85 7.55
C PHE A 199 8.00 -10.48 8.75
N TYR A 200 7.41 -10.41 9.93
CA TYR A 200 8.02 -10.97 11.13
C TYR A 200 8.06 -12.50 11.11
N ASP A 201 6.95 -13.15 10.74
CA ASP A 201 6.82 -14.61 10.79
C ASP A 201 7.50 -15.30 9.61
N GLN A 202 7.61 -14.63 8.46
CA GLN A 202 8.28 -15.18 7.29
C GLN A 202 9.75 -14.76 7.18
N ALA A 203 10.20 -13.74 7.93
CA ALA A 203 11.60 -13.33 7.92
C ALA A 203 12.53 -14.47 8.37
N PRO A 204 13.69 -14.60 7.73
CA PRO A 204 14.82 -15.29 8.33
C PRO A 204 15.19 -14.69 9.69
N ASP A 205 15.57 -15.53 10.65
CA ASP A 205 15.92 -15.08 12.01
C ASP A 205 17.08 -14.08 12.00
N ALA A 206 18.06 -14.28 11.13
CA ALA A 206 19.20 -13.38 10.96
C ALA A 206 18.85 -12.04 10.27
N MET A 207 17.68 -11.92 9.63
CA MET A 207 17.33 -10.80 8.76
C MET A 207 16.07 -10.01 9.21
N ARG A 208 15.63 -10.19 10.46
CA ARG A 208 14.45 -9.48 11.00
C ARG A 208 14.59 -7.95 10.96
N SER A 209 15.77 -7.41 11.29
CA SER A 209 16.04 -5.97 11.22
C SER A 209 15.96 -5.44 9.79
N LEU A 210 16.43 -6.22 8.80
CA LEU A 210 16.31 -5.87 7.39
C LEU A 210 14.83 -5.85 6.95
N CYS A 211 14.01 -6.78 7.43
CA CYS A 211 12.57 -6.80 7.14
C CYS A 211 11.84 -5.58 7.72
N ALA A 212 12.24 -5.13 8.91
CA ALA A 212 11.74 -3.86 9.47
C ALA A 212 12.15 -2.66 8.59
N ALA A 213 13.38 -2.64 8.08
CA ALA A 213 13.83 -1.60 7.14
C ALA A 213 13.01 -1.62 5.83
N PHE A 214 12.65 -2.79 5.32
CA PHE A 214 11.77 -2.91 4.14
C PHE A 214 10.39 -2.28 4.36
N ALA A 215 9.83 -2.31 5.57
CA ALA A 215 8.58 -1.62 5.86
C ALA A 215 8.71 -0.10 5.64
N LEU A 216 9.78 0.52 6.15
CA LEU A 216 10.06 1.94 5.92
C LEU A 216 10.33 2.26 4.45
N VAL A 217 11.10 1.40 3.75
CA VAL A 217 11.33 1.54 2.30
C VAL A 217 10.01 1.48 1.53
N THR A 218 9.04 0.68 1.98
CA THR A 218 7.70 0.62 1.37
C THR A 218 7.00 1.98 1.41
N VAL A 219 7.04 2.64 2.57
CA VAL A 219 6.44 3.96 2.76
C VAL A 219 7.11 4.98 1.84
N SER A 220 8.45 5.02 1.83
CA SER A 220 9.20 5.92 0.95
C SER A 220 8.93 5.66 -0.53
N ALA A 221 8.95 4.40 -0.95
CA ALA A 221 8.67 4.01 -2.33
C ALA A 221 7.23 4.37 -2.73
N GLY A 222 6.26 4.20 -1.83
CA GLY A 222 4.87 4.58 -2.05
C GLY A 222 4.71 6.09 -2.24
N SER A 223 5.37 6.89 -1.40
CA SER A 223 5.38 8.36 -1.54
C SER A 223 6.01 8.81 -2.86
N TYR A 224 7.17 8.25 -3.24
CA TYR A 224 7.79 8.56 -4.53
C TYR A 224 6.90 8.14 -5.70
N LEU A 225 6.26 6.98 -5.61
CA LEU A 225 5.36 6.49 -6.64
C LEU A 225 4.13 7.40 -6.77
N SER A 226 3.56 7.86 -5.64
CA SER A 226 2.48 8.84 -5.62
C SER A 226 2.89 10.14 -6.35
N SER A 227 4.05 10.71 -6.01
CA SER A 227 4.57 11.91 -6.67
C SER A 227 4.86 11.68 -8.16
N PHE A 228 5.36 10.49 -8.53
CA PHE A 228 5.59 10.12 -9.92
C PHE A 228 4.29 10.03 -10.71
N ILE A 229 3.26 9.34 -10.17
CA ILE A 229 1.95 9.24 -10.80
C ILE A 229 1.35 10.64 -11.00
N LEU A 230 1.38 11.47 -9.96
CA LEU A 230 0.90 12.86 -10.03
C LEU A 230 1.61 13.64 -11.12
N THR A 231 2.94 13.62 -11.15
CA THR A 231 3.76 14.33 -12.16
C THR A 231 3.45 13.84 -13.57
N MET A 232 3.33 12.53 -13.75
CA MET A 232 3.01 11.93 -15.05
C MET A 232 1.61 12.33 -15.52
N VAL A 233 0.62 12.31 -14.63
CA VAL A 233 -0.76 12.74 -14.95
C VAL A 233 -0.77 14.21 -15.31
N SER A 234 -0.14 15.08 -14.52
CA SER A 234 -0.05 16.51 -14.84
C SER A 234 0.64 16.73 -16.18
N TYR A 235 1.75 16.05 -16.46
CA TYR A 235 2.46 16.16 -17.72
C TYR A 235 1.63 15.68 -18.93
N VAL A 236 0.95 14.54 -18.82
CA VAL A 236 0.15 13.99 -19.92
C VAL A 236 -1.11 14.82 -20.17
N THR A 237 -1.75 15.32 -19.12
CA THR A 237 -3.04 16.01 -19.21
C THR A 237 -2.92 17.49 -19.59
N THR A 238 -1.75 18.10 -19.39
CA THR A 238 -1.45 19.47 -19.85
C THR A 238 -0.86 19.54 -21.26
N ARG A 239 -0.61 18.38 -21.89
CA ARG A 239 -0.17 18.33 -23.29
C ARG A 239 -1.25 18.89 -24.21
N GLY A 240 -0.94 19.99 -24.89
CA GLY A 240 -1.86 20.66 -25.81
C GLY A 240 -2.35 22.02 -25.32
N GLY A 241 -1.92 22.48 -24.15
CA GLY A 241 -2.34 23.78 -23.59
C GLY A 241 -3.60 23.71 -22.73
N ASP A 242 -4.13 22.49 -22.51
CA ASP A 242 -5.23 22.26 -21.58
C ASP A 242 -4.78 22.45 -20.13
N PRO A 243 -5.68 22.88 -19.22
CA PRO A 243 -5.39 23.09 -17.80
C PRO A 243 -5.01 21.79 -17.05
N GLY A 244 -5.24 20.63 -17.66
CA GLY A 244 -4.96 19.31 -17.06
C GLY A 244 -6.02 18.86 -16.05
N TRP A 245 -5.80 17.71 -15.42
CA TRP A 245 -6.74 17.18 -14.42
C TRP A 245 -6.63 17.87 -13.06
N ILE A 246 -5.47 18.44 -12.74
CA ILE A 246 -5.19 19.08 -11.45
C ILE A 246 -4.58 20.47 -11.70
N PRO A 247 -5.37 21.43 -12.21
CA PRO A 247 -4.98 22.84 -12.33
C PRO A 247 -5.04 23.57 -10.97
N ASP A 248 -4.49 24.78 -10.92
CA ASP A 248 -4.52 25.66 -9.73
C ASP A 248 -5.95 26.02 -9.29
N ASN A 249 -6.91 26.02 -10.21
CA ASN A 249 -8.33 26.12 -9.93
C ASN A 249 -8.97 24.73 -10.05
N LEU A 250 -9.10 24.01 -8.93
CA LEU A 250 -9.71 22.67 -8.91
C LEU A 250 -11.15 22.64 -9.46
N ASN A 251 -11.87 23.76 -9.56
CA ASN A 251 -13.21 23.79 -10.16
C ASN A 251 -13.19 23.56 -11.67
N GLU A 252 -12.09 23.89 -12.35
CA GLU A 252 -11.86 23.59 -13.78
C GLU A 252 -11.20 22.23 -13.99
N GLY A 253 -10.69 21.63 -12.90
CA GLY A 253 -10.01 20.36 -12.89
C GLY A 253 -10.94 19.16 -12.91
N HIS A 254 -10.31 18.00 -13.04
CA HIS A 254 -10.95 16.69 -13.00
C HIS A 254 -10.22 15.78 -12.01
N LEU A 255 -10.22 16.18 -10.73
CA LEU A 255 -9.62 15.38 -9.66
C LEU A 255 -10.35 14.03 -9.49
N ASP A 256 -11.62 13.94 -9.90
CA ASP A 256 -12.40 12.71 -9.97
C ASP A 256 -11.71 11.66 -10.85
N ARG A 257 -11.19 12.07 -12.03
CA ARG A 257 -10.46 11.19 -12.94
C ARG A 257 -9.15 10.71 -12.35
N PHE A 258 -8.47 11.56 -11.56
CA PHE A 258 -7.27 11.14 -10.84
C PHE A 258 -7.60 10.08 -9.79
N PHE A 259 -8.65 10.25 -8.99
CA PHE A 259 -9.08 9.23 -8.02
C PHE A 259 -9.51 7.92 -8.69
N TRP A 260 -10.24 7.99 -9.81
CA TRP A 260 -10.58 6.81 -10.62
C TRP A 260 -9.35 6.09 -11.17
N LEU A 261 -8.33 6.84 -11.62
CA LEU A 261 -7.06 6.28 -12.08
C LEU A 261 -6.35 5.53 -10.95
N ILE A 262 -6.23 6.14 -9.77
CA ILE A 262 -5.60 5.50 -8.60
C ILE A 262 -6.40 4.26 -8.16
N ALA A 263 -7.73 4.31 -8.19
CA ALA A 263 -8.59 3.15 -7.93
C ALA A 263 -8.34 2.03 -8.95
N GLY A 264 -8.21 2.35 -10.24
CA GLY A 264 -7.91 1.39 -11.30
C GLY A 264 -6.52 0.74 -11.15
N ILE A 265 -5.49 1.54 -10.86
CA ILE A 265 -4.13 1.04 -10.57
C ILE A 265 -4.17 0.11 -9.35
N SER A 266 -4.90 0.49 -8.30
CA SER A 266 -5.06 -0.30 -7.08
C SER A 266 -5.81 -1.61 -7.33
N PHE A 267 -6.81 -1.60 -8.21
CA PHE A 267 -7.52 -2.81 -8.63
C PHE A 267 -6.62 -3.78 -9.41
N VAL A 268 -5.83 -3.28 -10.37
CA VAL A 268 -4.84 -4.11 -11.07
C VAL A 268 -3.80 -4.67 -10.08
N ASN A 269 -3.35 -3.84 -9.13
CA ASN A 269 -2.46 -4.28 -8.06
C ASN A 269 -3.08 -5.39 -7.20
N LEU A 270 -4.37 -5.32 -6.89
CA LEU A 270 -5.08 -6.36 -6.16
C LEU A 270 -5.10 -7.69 -6.94
N LEU A 271 -5.28 -7.68 -8.27
CA LEU A 271 -5.23 -8.89 -9.09
C LEU A 271 -3.82 -9.51 -9.09
N VAL A 272 -2.79 -8.67 -9.19
CA VAL A 272 -1.38 -9.10 -9.08
C VAL A 272 -1.11 -9.67 -7.69
N TYR A 273 -1.60 -9.00 -6.64
CA TYR A 273 -1.49 -9.44 -5.26
C TYR A 273 -2.11 -10.81 -5.04
N ILE A 274 -3.36 -11.02 -5.49
CA ILE A 274 -4.05 -12.30 -5.38
C ILE A 274 -3.26 -13.39 -6.11
N SER A 275 -2.74 -13.09 -7.31
CA SER A 275 -1.90 -14.03 -8.06
C SER A 275 -0.60 -14.40 -7.32
N CYS A 276 0.05 -13.43 -6.67
CA CYS A 276 1.23 -13.65 -5.84
C CYS A 276 0.90 -14.44 -4.57
N ALA A 277 -0.18 -14.07 -3.87
CA ALA A 277 -0.63 -14.70 -2.64
C ALA A 277 -1.01 -16.17 -2.85
N MET A 278 -1.69 -16.50 -3.95
CA MET A 278 -2.03 -17.90 -4.29
C MET A 278 -0.78 -18.75 -4.61
N LYS A 279 0.28 -18.14 -5.17
CA LYS A 279 1.54 -18.82 -5.48
C LYS A 279 2.50 -18.87 -4.28
N TYR A 280 2.25 -18.07 -3.24
CA TYR A 280 3.05 -18.04 -2.04
C TYR A 280 2.83 -19.33 -1.24
N LYS A 281 3.91 -20.07 -0.95
CA LYS A 281 3.87 -21.17 0.02
C LYS A 281 4.53 -20.65 1.29
N TYR A 282 3.88 -20.89 2.41
CA TYR A 282 4.41 -20.53 3.71
C TYR A 282 5.69 -21.33 4.00
N LYS A 283 6.59 -20.73 4.78
CA LYS A 283 7.71 -21.45 5.39
C LYS A 283 7.15 -22.54 6.30
N ASN A 284 7.60 -23.79 6.14
CA ASN A 284 7.35 -24.82 7.14
C ASN A 284 8.25 -24.50 8.35
N VAL A 285 7.63 -24.33 9.52
CA VAL A 285 8.34 -24.18 10.80
C VAL A 285 8.84 -25.55 11.24
#